data_AF-A0AA95LEZ0-F1
#
_entry.id   AF-A0AA95LEZ0-F1
#
_cell.length_a   1.000
_cell.length_b   1.000
_cell.length_c   1.000
_cell.angle_alpha   90.00
_cell.angle_beta   90.00
_cell.angle_gamma   90.00
#
_symmetry.space_group_name_H-M   'P 1'
#
loop_
_entity.id
_entity.type
_entity.pdbx_description
1 polymer ?
#
loop_
_entity_poly.entity_id
_entity_poly.type
_entity_poly.pdbx_seq_one_letter_code
_entity_poly.pdbx_strand_id
1 'polypeptide(L)'
;MKKIIVLSTISLFLLAISFSPLFNYIREYIISDQINQRYEINHAEKGYNTLNVQELTVDDKHIKIEEENTGRTAELTLWDEEENVPPGDIVKVQFLLNGQKISTADEIWLSNRERGSRYFSWIDILTVKDRKTGEKEISIIQRLTDDSQPMEKRKWKIITIANDGSIQEKVLSYAQRSDNHLGVKLIEFSGTSLMGMGFYSDITKSYPSLFFPLIYPFLTGVVGIFLLIIIVVQLLIELHHRRVISKIGR
;
A
#
# COMPACT_ATOMS: atom_id res chain seq x y z
N MET A 1 1.13 -1.81 -48.12
CA MET A 1 0.91 -0.49 -47.47
C MET A 1 -0.33 -0.45 -46.56
N LYS A 2 -1.59 -0.56 -47.05
CA LYS A 2 -2.79 -0.46 -46.17
C LYS A 2 -2.79 -1.40 -44.95
N LYS A 3 -2.38 -2.66 -45.12
CA LYS A 3 -2.28 -3.65 -44.02
C LYS A 3 -1.25 -3.24 -42.95
N ILE A 4 -0.08 -2.75 -43.37
CA ILE A 4 0.98 -2.29 -42.46
C ILE A 4 0.50 -1.09 -41.65
N ILE A 5 -0.23 -0.16 -42.28
CA ILE A 5 -0.81 1.01 -41.60
C ILE A 5 -1.81 0.54 -40.52
N VAL A 6 -2.74 -0.36 -40.85
CA VAL A 6 -3.72 -0.89 -39.90
C VAL A 6 -3.05 -1.59 -38.72
N LEU A 7 -2.09 -2.49 -38.98
CA LEU A 7 -1.36 -3.20 -37.92
C LEU A 7 -0.57 -2.24 -37.04
N SER A 8 0.03 -1.20 -37.64
CA SER A 8 0.77 -0.17 -36.90
C SER A 8 -0.14 0.62 -35.98
N THR A 9 -1.32 1.02 -36.46
CA THR A 9 -2.31 1.73 -35.63
C THR A 9 -2.76 0.87 -34.46
N ILE A 10 -3.07 -0.42 -34.68
CA ILE A 10 -3.48 -1.35 -33.62
C ILE A 10 -2.34 -1.55 -32.59
N SER A 11 -1.12 -1.80 -33.06
CA SER A 11 0.05 -1.98 -32.20
C SER A 11 0.29 -0.76 -31.31
N LEU A 12 0.32 0.44 -31.90
CA LEU A 12 0.53 1.69 -31.17
C LEU A 12 -0.60 1.95 -30.17
N PHE A 13 -1.85 1.67 -30.54
CA PHE A 13 -2.99 1.81 -29.63
C PHE A 13 -2.85 0.88 -28.42
N LEU A 14 -2.57 -0.41 -28.64
CA LEU A 14 -2.39 -1.39 -27.56
C LEU A 14 -1.23 -1.03 -26.63
N LEU A 15 -0.10 -0.59 -27.20
CA LEU A 15 1.05 -0.12 -26.42
C LEU A 15 0.68 1.13 -25.61
N ALA A 16 0.05 2.13 -26.22
CA ALA A 16 -0.33 3.37 -25.55
C ALA A 16 -1.25 3.13 -24.35
N ILE A 17 -2.27 2.28 -24.47
CA ILE A 17 -3.18 1.96 -23.35
C ILE A 17 -2.50 1.12 -22.26
N SER A 18 -1.56 0.26 -22.64
CA SER A 18 -0.87 -0.64 -21.69
C SER A 18 0.29 0.02 -20.93
N PHE A 19 0.88 1.09 -21.49
CA PHE A 19 2.16 1.64 -21.02
C PHE A 19 2.13 2.13 -19.57
N SER A 20 1.22 3.05 -19.25
CA SER A 20 1.13 3.63 -17.90
C SER A 20 0.81 2.56 -16.82
N PRO A 21 -0.19 1.69 -17.02
CA PRO A 21 -0.41 0.55 -16.13
C PRO A 21 0.81 -0.35 -15.95
N LEU A 22 1.48 -0.79 -17.03
CA LEU A 22 2.66 -1.65 -16.96
C LEU A 22 3.78 -0.99 -16.16
N PHE A 23 4.04 0.30 -16.44
CA PHE A 23 5.01 1.08 -15.70
C PHE A 23 4.69 1.11 -14.20
N ASN A 24 3.42 1.35 -13.85
CA ASN A 24 2.98 1.35 -12.46
C ASN A 24 3.13 -0.02 -11.80
N TYR A 25 2.72 -1.12 -12.45
CA TYR A 25 2.93 -2.48 -11.93
C TYR A 25 4.41 -2.75 -11.63
N ILE A 26 5.29 -2.45 -12.59
CA ILE A 26 6.72 -2.67 -12.44
C ILE A 26 7.28 -1.82 -11.29
N ARG A 27 6.90 -0.54 -11.23
CA ARG A 27 7.35 0.38 -10.17
C ARG A 27 6.91 -0.08 -8.78
N GLU A 28 5.63 -0.42 -8.62
CA GLU A 28 5.09 -0.94 -7.35
C GLU A 28 5.81 -2.23 -6.92
N TYR A 29 6.04 -3.15 -7.87
CA TYR A 29 6.74 -4.40 -7.58
C TYR A 29 8.18 -4.18 -7.14
N ILE A 30 8.93 -3.32 -7.85
CA ILE A 30 10.33 -3.00 -7.52
C ILE A 30 10.41 -2.39 -6.11
N ILE A 31 9.54 -1.43 -5.78
CA ILE A 31 9.55 -0.80 -4.45
C ILE A 31 9.19 -1.82 -3.36
N SER A 32 8.16 -2.63 -3.59
CA SER A 32 7.75 -3.69 -2.66
C SER A 32 8.90 -4.65 -2.40
N ASP A 33 9.55 -5.14 -3.46
CA ASP A 33 10.69 -6.07 -3.37
C ASP A 33 11.86 -5.43 -2.60
N GLN A 34 12.24 -4.19 -2.92
CA GLN A 34 13.28 -3.45 -2.21
C GLN A 34 12.98 -3.34 -0.70
N ILE A 35 11.73 -3.06 -0.33
CA ILE A 35 11.33 -2.96 1.08
C ILE A 35 11.34 -4.33 1.75
N ASN A 36 10.77 -5.36 1.12
CA ASN A 36 10.68 -6.69 1.70
C ASN A 36 12.07 -7.35 1.86
N GLN A 37 13.01 -7.02 0.97
CA GLN A 37 14.40 -7.45 1.09
C GLN A 37 15.15 -6.68 2.18
N ARG A 38 14.84 -5.39 2.38
CA ARG A 38 15.52 -4.55 3.35
C ARG A 38 14.97 -4.68 4.77
N TYR A 39 13.67 -4.80 4.94
CA TYR A 39 13.00 -4.71 6.23
C TYR A 39 12.30 -6.01 6.58
N GLU A 40 12.43 -6.40 7.83
CA GLU A 40 11.63 -7.43 8.47
C GLU A 40 10.63 -6.74 9.39
N ILE A 41 9.33 -6.95 9.15
CA ILE A 41 8.25 -6.31 9.89
C ILE A 41 7.43 -7.41 10.55
N ASN A 42 7.21 -7.31 11.85
CA ASN A 42 6.39 -8.24 12.62
C ASN A 42 5.47 -7.48 13.57
N HIS A 43 4.30 -8.01 13.88
CA HIS A 43 3.50 -7.50 14.99
C HIS A 43 4.27 -7.66 16.30
N ALA A 44 4.20 -6.66 17.16
CA ALA A 44 4.88 -6.68 18.44
C ALA A 44 4.16 -7.59 19.45
N GLU A 45 2.83 -7.65 19.40
CA GLU A 45 2.05 -8.63 20.16
C GLU A 45 2.02 -9.98 19.41
N LYS A 46 2.29 -11.07 20.14
CA LYS A 46 2.27 -12.43 19.58
C LYS A 46 0.84 -13.00 19.65
N GLY A 47 0.19 -13.18 18.51
CA GLY A 47 -1.17 -13.72 18.42
C GLY A 47 -1.69 -13.74 17.00
N TYR A 48 -2.86 -14.35 16.77
CA TYR A 48 -3.41 -14.56 15.42
C TYR A 48 -3.92 -13.28 14.75
N ASN A 49 -4.03 -12.14 15.47
CA ASN A 49 -4.38 -10.82 14.93
C ASN A 49 -4.06 -9.71 15.95
N THR A 50 -3.57 -8.57 15.46
CA THR A 50 -3.66 -7.16 15.95
C THR A 50 -3.68 -6.87 17.46
N LEU A 51 -3.02 -5.78 17.87
CA LEU A 51 -2.92 -5.32 19.26
C LEU A 51 -4.22 -5.41 20.08
N ASN A 52 -4.32 -6.32 21.07
CA ASN A 52 -5.49 -6.48 21.93
C ASN A 52 -5.23 -6.13 23.40
N VAL A 53 -3.99 -5.76 23.72
CA VAL A 53 -3.59 -5.30 25.06
C VAL A 53 -3.42 -3.79 25.10
N GLN A 54 -3.70 -3.19 26.25
CA GLN A 54 -3.40 -1.77 26.49
C GLN A 54 -1.94 -1.57 26.90
N GLU A 55 -1.24 -2.64 27.30
CA GLU A 55 0.15 -2.59 27.73
C GLU A 55 0.94 -3.75 27.13
N LEU A 56 2.11 -3.43 26.59
CA LEU A 56 3.01 -4.39 25.96
C LEU A 56 4.46 -4.02 26.28
N THR A 57 5.28 -5.03 26.57
CA THR A 57 6.74 -4.85 26.67
C THR A 57 7.43 -5.48 25.47
N VAL A 58 8.26 -4.70 24.78
CA VAL A 58 9.03 -5.12 23.60
C VAL A 58 10.48 -4.68 23.80
N ASP A 59 11.44 -5.61 23.80
CA ASP A 59 12.87 -5.29 23.95
C ASP A 59 13.15 -4.27 25.08
N ASP A 60 12.64 -4.57 26.29
CA ASP A 60 12.73 -3.76 27.52
C ASP A 60 12.04 -2.37 27.48
N LYS A 61 11.26 -2.10 26.43
CA LYS A 61 10.44 -0.89 26.29
C LYS A 61 8.99 -1.21 26.65
N HIS A 62 8.50 -0.62 27.75
CA HIS A 62 7.11 -0.75 28.16
C HIS A 62 6.27 0.31 27.47
N ILE A 63 5.36 -0.13 26.60
CA ILE A 63 4.44 0.72 25.86
C ILE A 63 3.06 0.57 26.48
N LYS A 64 2.45 1.69 26.82
CA LYS A 64 1.09 1.76 27.36
C LYS A 64 0.21 2.66 26.51
N ILE A 65 -1.01 2.22 26.30
CA ILE A 65 -2.10 2.96 25.68
C ILE A 65 -3.02 3.42 26.81
N GLU A 66 -3.06 4.73 27.06
CA GLU A 66 -4.05 5.34 27.94
C GLU A 66 -5.24 5.81 27.11
N GLU A 67 -6.43 5.39 27.53
CA GLU A 67 -7.69 5.77 26.92
C GLU A 67 -8.42 6.78 27.81
N GLU A 68 -8.81 7.91 27.24
CA GLU A 68 -9.74 8.86 27.85
C GLU A 68 -11.08 8.76 27.13
N ASN A 69 -12.13 8.41 27.87
CA ASN A 69 -13.47 8.30 27.31
C ASN A 69 -14.01 9.69 26.94
N THR A 70 -14.46 9.85 25.68
CA THR A 70 -15.01 11.13 25.21
C THR A 70 -16.51 11.30 25.47
N GLY A 71 -17.21 10.24 25.89
CA GLY A 71 -18.65 10.18 26.04
C GLY A 71 -19.42 10.11 24.71
N ARG A 72 -18.73 9.97 23.59
CA ARG A 72 -19.31 9.87 22.24
C ARG A 72 -19.16 8.46 21.69
N THR A 73 -20.06 8.12 20.77
CA THR A 73 -20.04 6.86 20.03
C THR A 73 -19.86 7.12 18.54
N ALA A 74 -19.25 6.16 17.85
CA ALA A 74 -19.12 6.16 16.39
C ALA A 74 -20.49 6.12 15.70
N GLU A 75 -20.55 6.58 14.47
CA GLU A 75 -21.70 6.30 13.60
C GLU A 75 -21.69 4.82 13.23
N LEU A 76 -22.87 4.22 13.12
CA LEU A 76 -23.00 2.84 12.66
C LEU A 76 -22.61 2.75 11.19
N THR A 77 -21.77 1.77 10.86
CA THR A 77 -21.56 1.39 9.47
C THR A 77 -22.73 0.53 8.98
N LEU A 78 -22.89 0.40 7.65
CA LEU A 78 -23.88 -0.52 7.07
C LEU A 78 -23.73 -1.95 7.62
N TRP A 79 -22.50 -2.40 7.87
CA TRP A 79 -22.22 -3.70 8.47
C TRP A 79 -22.65 -3.79 9.93
N ASP A 80 -22.53 -2.71 10.69
CA ASP A 80 -23.00 -2.68 12.08
C ASP A 80 -24.53 -2.75 12.15
N GLU A 81 -25.22 -2.08 11.22
CA GLU A 81 -26.67 -2.16 11.08
C GLU A 81 -27.13 -3.57 10.68
N GLU A 82 -26.49 -4.18 9.68
CA GLU A 82 -26.80 -5.55 9.22
C GLU A 82 -26.55 -6.62 10.29
N GLU A 83 -25.48 -6.47 11.08
CA GLU A 83 -25.13 -7.39 12.16
C GLU A 83 -25.79 -7.04 13.51
N ASN A 84 -26.57 -5.95 13.58
CA ASN A 84 -27.21 -5.43 14.78
C ASN A 84 -26.22 -5.25 15.96
N VAL A 85 -25.06 -4.65 15.67
CA VAL A 85 -23.99 -4.38 16.63
C VAL A 85 -24.12 -2.95 17.15
N PRO A 86 -23.99 -2.69 18.47
CA PRO A 86 -24.02 -1.34 19.02
C PRO A 86 -22.88 -0.47 18.45
N PRO A 87 -23.00 0.86 18.50
CA PRO A 87 -21.92 1.73 18.04
C PRO A 87 -20.70 1.62 18.97
N GLY A 88 -19.50 1.71 18.40
CA GLY A 88 -18.26 1.68 19.17
C GLY A 88 -18.00 2.98 19.92
N ASP A 89 -17.30 2.90 21.04
CA ASP A 89 -16.91 4.08 21.80
C ASP A 89 -15.83 4.89 21.06
N ILE A 90 -15.93 6.22 21.13
CA ILE A 90 -14.86 7.12 20.72
C ILE A 90 -14.03 7.46 21.95
N VAL A 91 -12.75 7.10 21.91
CA VAL A 91 -11.79 7.41 22.98
C VAL A 91 -10.64 8.24 22.44
N LYS A 92 -10.04 9.06 23.29
CA LYS A 92 -8.74 9.67 23.02
C LYS A 92 -7.65 8.74 23.52
N VAL A 93 -6.75 8.35 22.62
CA VAL A 93 -5.61 7.49 22.92
C VAL A 93 -4.35 8.33 23.10
N GLN A 94 -3.68 8.14 24.23
CA GLN A 94 -2.35 8.65 24.52
C GLN A 94 -1.36 7.47 24.62
N PHE A 95 -0.27 7.52 23.86
CA PHE A 95 0.81 6.53 24.03
C PHE A 95 1.82 7.00 25.07
N LEU A 96 2.24 6.06 25.92
CA LEU A 96 3.31 6.23 26.89
C LEU A 96 4.41 5.19 26.65
N LEU A 97 5.66 5.63 26.77
CA LEU A 97 6.85 4.77 26.80
C LEU A 97 7.48 4.89 28.18
N ASN A 98 7.56 3.79 28.92
CA ASN A 98 8.11 3.74 30.27
C ASN A 98 7.49 4.82 31.20
N GLY A 99 6.17 5.04 31.06
CA GLY A 99 5.41 6.03 31.82
C GLY A 99 5.52 7.48 31.34
N GLN A 100 6.26 7.77 30.27
CA GLN A 100 6.34 9.12 29.68
C GLN A 100 5.51 9.22 28.40
N LYS A 101 4.79 10.33 28.22
CA LYS A 101 4.00 10.58 27.00
C LYS A 101 4.92 10.77 25.80
N ILE A 102 4.64 10.08 24.69
CA ILE A 102 5.50 10.08 23.50
C ILE A 102 4.84 10.66 22.24
N SER A 103 3.59 11.08 22.35
CA SER A 103 2.79 11.57 21.23
C SER A 103 1.69 12.48 21.73
N THR A 104 1.01 13.15 20.80
CA THR A 104 -0.25 13.83 21.06
C THR A 104 -1.40 12.81 21.15
N ALA A 105 -2.35 13.08 22.06
CA ALA A 105 -3.52 12.24 22.20
C ALA A 105 -4.50 12.49 21.05
N ASP A 106 -4.98 11.41 20.42
CA ASP A 106 -5.86 11.47 19.25
C ASP A 106 -7.04 10.53 19.40
N GLU A 107 -8.14 10.88 18.75
CA GLU A 107 -9.38 10.11 18.81
C GLU A 107 -9.32 8.89 17.90
N ILE A 108 -9.82 7.77 18.42
CA ILE A 108 -10.04 6.54 17.66
C ILE A 108 -11.43 5.99 17.95
N TRP A 109 -11.91 5.13 17.06
CA TRP A 109 -13.05 4.27 17.35
C TRP A 109 -12.56 2.92 17.86
N LEU A 110 -13.07 2.52 19.03
CA LEU A 110 -12.85 1.18 19.53
C LEU A 110 -13.72 0.18 18.78
N SER A 111 -13.22 -1.04 18.62
CA SER A 111 -14.00 -2.12 18.06
C SER A 111 -15.24 -2.37 18.91
N ASN A 112 -16.40 -2.37 18.27
CA ASN A 112 -17.70 -2.70 18.85
C ASN A 112 -18.04 -4.20 18.77
N ARG A 113 -17.12 -5.01 18.25
CA ARG A 113 -17.30 -6.46 18.08
C ARG A 113 -16.47 -7.22 19.11
N GLU A 114 -17.06 -8.27 19.68
CA GLU A 114 -16.37 -9.22 20.59
C GLU A 114 -15.44 -10.19 19.84
N ARG A 115 -15.29 -10.03 18.51
CA ARG A 115 -14.35 -10.79 17.68
C ARG A 115 -13.23 -9.87 17.20
N GLY A 116 -12.00 -10.15 17.62
CA GLY A 116 -10.80 -9.43 17.19
C GLY A 116 -10.20 -8.51 18.25
N SER A 117 -9.36 -7.58 17.81
CA SER A 117 -8.66 -6.62 18.65
C SER A 117 -9.57 -5.48 19.09
N ARG A 118 -9.41 -5.01 20.34
CA ARG A 118 -10.00 -3.77 20.85
C ARG A 118 -9.71 -2.55 19.95
N TYR A 119 -8.55 -2.51 19.33
CA TYR A 119 -8.08 -1.42 18.46
C TYR A 119 -8.11 -1.78 16.98
N PHE A 120 -8.91 -2.79 16.60
CA PHE A 120 -8.96 -3.34 15.26
C PHE A 120 -9.08 -2.22 14.21
N SER A 121 -8.17 -2.23 13.23
CA SER A 121 -8.09 -1.27 12.12
C SER A 121 -7.75 0.18 12.49
N TRP A 122 -7.51 0.47 13.77
CA TRP A 122 -7.16 1.82 14.24
C TRP A 122 -5.73 1.93 14.75
N ILE A 123 -5.25 0.95 15.51
CA ILE A 123 -3.91 0.95 16.07
C ILE A 123 -3.26 -0.42 15.90
N ASP A 124 -1.98 -0.42 15.57
CA ASP A 124 -1.11 -1.57 15.76
C ASP A 124 0.29 -1.16 16.20
N ILE A 125 1.02 -2.08 16.82
CA ILE A 125 2.42 -1.89 17.20
C ILE A 125 3.26 -2.92 16.47
N LEU A 126 4.22 -2.45 15.70
CA LEU A 126 5.10 -3.27 14.87
C LEU A 126 6.53 -3.22 15.39
N THR A 127 7.24 -4.32 15.25
CA THR A 127 8.71 -4.36 15.31
C THR A 127 9.25 -4.34 13.90
N VAL A 128 10.21 -3.47 13.63
CA VAL A 128 10.85 -3.31 12.33
C VAL A 128 12.34 -3.52 12.51
N LYS A 129 12.91 -4.38 11.68
CA LYS A 129 14.35 -4.61 11.64
C LYS A 129 14.87 -4.31 10.24
N ASP A 130 15.80 -3.36 10.12
CA ASP A 130 16.56 -3.15 8.89
C ASP A 130 17.60 -4.27 8.78
N ARG A 131 17.44 -5.17 7.80
CA ARG A 131 18.35 -6.31 7.56
C ARG A 131 19.73 -5.86 7.10
N LYS A 132 19.86 -4.65 6.55
CA LYS A 132 21.13 -4.10 6.08
C LYS A 132 21.97 -3.54 7.23
N THR A 133 21.36 -2.78 8.14
CA THR A 133 22.08 -2.15 9.28
C THR A 133 22.03 -3.02 10.54
N GLY A 134 21.05 -3.91 10.65
CA GLY A 134 20.76 -4.69 11.85
C GLY A 134 19.97 -3.91 12.90
N GLU A 135 19.66 -2.63 12.65
CA GLU A 135 18.91 -1.77 13.56
C GLU A 135 17.49 -2.27 13.74
N LYS A 136 16.99 -2.15 14.96
CA LYS A 136 15.63 -2.46 15.34
C LYS A 136 14.93 -1.21 15.86
N GLU A 137 13.68 -1.09 15.51
CA GLU A 137 12.79 -0.04 15.99
C GLU A 137 11.40 -0.61 16.25
N ILE A 138 10.65 0.08 17.10
CA ILE A 138 9.23 -0.17 17.31
C ILE A 138 8.46 0.93 16.61
N SER A 139 7.48 0.57 15.80
CA SER A 139 6.62 1.52 15.10
C SER A 139 5.17 1.36 15.56
N ILE A 140 4.61 2.41 16.17
CA ILE A 140 3.19 2.48 16.48
C ILE A 140 2.49 3.13 15.29
N ILE A 141 1.53 2.42 14.71
CA ILE A 141 0.75 2.89 13.56
C ILE A 141 -0.65 3.21 14.06
N GLN A 142 -1.07 4.46 13.92
CA GLN A 142 -2.40 4.91 14.31
C GLN A 142 -3.09 5.59 13.12
N ARG A 143 -4.33 5.21 12.86
CA ARG A 143 -5.22 5.91 11.93
C ARG A 143 -5.76 7.20 12.57
N LEU A 144 -5.80 8.30 11.81
CA LEU A 144 -6.25 9.63 12.28
C LEU A 144 -7.58 10.10 11.67
N THR A 145 -8.10 9.37 10.68
CA THR A 145 -9.28 9.78 9.91
C THR A 145 -10.22 8.60 9.73
N ASP A 146 -11.52 8.78 9.96
CA ASP A 146 -12.55 7.75 9.80
C ASP A 146 -12.77 7.30 8.34
N ASP A 147 -13.70 6.37 8.14
CA ASP A 147 -14.03 5.79 6.82
C ASP A 147 -14.85 6.70 5.91
N SER A 148 -15.56 7.68 6.47
CA SER A 148 -16.34 8.68 5.74
C SER A 148 -15.45 9.67 4.98
N GLN A 149 -14.19 9.83 5.42
CA GLN A 149 -13.27 10.75 4.78
C GLN A 149 -12.88 10.27 3.36
N PRO A 150 -12.88 11.19 2.37
CA PRO A 150 -12.35 10.91 1.04
C PRO A 150 -10.93 10.35 1.09
N MET A 151 -10.62 9.45 0.17
CA MET A 151 -9.35 8.73 0.11
C MET A 151 -8.12 9.62 0.27
N GLU A 152 -8.05 10.70 -0.51
CA GLU A 152 -6.93 11.64 -0.53
C GLU A 152 -6.72 12.39 0.79
N LYS A 153 -7.73 12.43 1.65
CA LYS A 153 -7.67 13.09 2.96
C LYS A 153 -7.30 12.13 4.08
N ARG A 154 -7.24 10.82 3.83
CA ARG A 154 -6.91 9.82 4.85
C ARG A 154 -5.49 10.03 5.37
N LYS A 155 -5.33 9.89 6.69
CA LYS A 155 -4.06 10.13 7.39
C LYS A 155 -3.79 9.07 8.44
N TRP A 156 -2.51 8.81 8.64
CA TRP A 156 -1.98 7.92 9.65
C TRP A 156 -0.82 8.61 10.38
N LYS A 157 -0.77 8.43 11.69
CA LYS A 157 0.36 8.76 12.53
C LYS A 157 1.25 7.53 12.65
N ILE A 158 2.55 7.72 12.48
CA ILE A 158 3.59 6.71 12.70
C ILE A 158 4.51 7.27 13.78
N ILE A 159 4.59 6.58 14.91
CA ILE A 159 5.52 6.89 15.99
C ILE A 159 6.61 5.82 15.99
N THR A 160 7.81 6.20 15.62
CA THR A 160 8.98 5.32 15.60
C THR A 160 9.79 5.52 16.88
N ILE A 161 10.09 4.42 17.55
CA ILE A 161 10.91 4.35 18.77
C ILE A 161 12.15 3.55 18.40
N ALA A 162 13.28 4.23 18.26
CA ALA A 162 14.55 3.59 17.94
C ALA A 162 15.10 2.83 19.15
N ASN A 163 16.10 1.99 18.91
CA ASN A 163 16.68 1.18 19.98
C ASN A 163 17.32 2.01 21.11
N ASP A 164 17.90 3.17 20.76
CA ASP A 164 18.49 4.15 21.69
C ASP A 164 17.45 4.95 22.50
N GLY A 165 16.17 4.73 22.24
CA GLY A 165 15.06 5.42 22.89
C GLY A 165 14.69 6.75 22.24
N SER A 166 15.34 7.16 21.14
CA SER A 166 14.90 8.32 20.37
C SER A 166 13.53 8.05 19.73
N ILE A 167 12.71 9.10 19.69
CA ILE A 167 11.32 9.02 19.26
C ILE A 167 11.08 10.00 18.13
N GLN A 168 10.46 9.52 17.05
CA GLN A 168 10.03 10.34 15.94
C GLN A 168 8.55 10.11 15.66
N GLU A 169 7.76 11.18 15.65
CA GLU A 169 6.38 11.15 15.18
C GLU A 169 6.32 11.73 13.77
N LYS A 170 5.63 11.04 12.86
CA LYS A 170 5.37 11.51 11.50
C LYS A 170 3.92 11.22 11.12
N VAL A 171 3.26 12.22 10.52
CA VAL A 171 1.95 12.03 9.89
C VAL A 171 2.16 11.77 8.40
N LEU A 172 1.56 10.70 7.91
CA LEU A 172 1.52 10.31 6.49
C LEU A 172 0.10 10.47 6.00
N SER A 173 -0.07 11.15 4.86
CA SER A 173 -1.36 11.21 4.15
C SER A 173 -1.34 10.30 2.93
N TYR A 174 -2.51 9.82 2.52
CA TYR A 174 -2.63 8.98 1.31
C TYR A 174 -2.12 9.72 0.07
N ALA A 175 -2.36 11.02 -0.04
CA ALA A 175 -1.89 11.84 -1.16
C ALA A 175 -0.35 11.94 -1.23
N GLN A 176 0.36 11.75 -0.11
CA GLN A 176 1.82 11.85 0.00
C GLN A 176 2.51 10.48 0.15
N ARG A 177 1.79 9.39 -0.16
CA ARG A 177 2.29 8.02 0.03
C ARG A 177 3.56 7.69 -0.75
N SER A 178 3.82 8.39 -1.85
CA SER A 178 5.05 8.29 -2.64
C SER A 178 6.32 8.72 -1.88
N ASP A 179 6.17 9.54 -0.85
CA ASP A 179 7.31 10.17 -0.18
C ASP A 179 7.86 9.31 0.96
N ASN A 180 7.14 8.25 1.34
CA ASN A 180 7.51 7.37 2.44
C ASN A 180 7.04 5.93 2.22
N HIS A 181 7.76 5.19 1.39
CA HIS A 181 7.37 3.83 1.06
C HIS A 181 7.39 2.88 2.26
N LEU A 182 8.35 3.01 3.21
CA LEU A 182 8.34 2.20 4.43
C LEU A 182 7.08 2.47 5.24
N GLY A 183 6.71 3.75 5.42
CA GLY A 183 5.47 4.13 6.11
C GLY A 183 4.22 3.51 5.47
N VAL A 184 4.13 3.52 4.14
CA VAL A 184 3.06 2.83 3.41
C VAL A 184 3.03 1.33 3.72
N LYS A 185 4.20 0.68 3.73
CA LYS A 185 4.29 -0.75 4.05
C LYS A 185 3.84 -1.05 5.47
N LEU A 186 4.20 -0.21 6.45
CA LEU A 186 3.79 -0.37 7.84
C LEU A 186 2.27 -0.18 8.02
N ILE A 187 1.67 0.77 7.30
CA ILE A 187 0.22 0.99 7.32
C ILE A 187 -0.52 -0.19 6.68
N GLU A 188 -0.02 -0.73 5.56
CA GLU A 188 -0.59 -1.95 4.95
C GLU A 188 -0.46 -3.15 5.90
N PHE A 189 0.74 -3.37 6.45
CA PHE A 189 1.02 -4.54 7.28
C PHE A 189 0.23 -4.54 8.60
N SER A 190 0.01 -3.36 9.19
CA SER A 190 -0.79 -3.22 10.42
C SER A 190 -2.30 -3.44 10.20
N GLY A 191 -2.77 -3.47 8.96
CA GLY A 191 -4.21 -3.53 8.65
C GLY A 191 -4.97 -2.22 8.91
N THR A 192 -4.29 -1.16 9.35
CA THR A 192 -4.90 0.15 9.63
C THR A 192 -5.25 0.95 8.36
N SER A 193 -4.86 0.47 7.17
CA SER A 193 -5.25 1.07 5.89
C SER A 193 -6.73 0.88 5.57
N LEU A 194 -7.34 -0.22 6.04
CA LEU A 194 -8.66 -0.73 5.63
C LEU A 194 -8.86 -0.92 4.13
N MET A 195 -7.79 -0.90 3.37
CA MET A 195 -7.80 -1.00 1.93
C MET A 195 -6.42 -1.40 1.42
N GLY A 196 -6.38 -1.91 0.20
CA GLY A 196 -5.13 -2.11 -0.49
C GLY A 196 -4.51 -0.76 -0.90
N MET A 197 -3.40 -0.37 -0.27
CA MET A 197 -2.71 0.90 -0.54
C MET A 197 -1.33 0.66 -1.16
N GLY A 198 -1.10 1.17 -2.36
CA GLY A 198 0.18 1.12 -3.06
C GLY A 198 1.09 2.32 -2.75
N PHE A 199 2.31 2.31 -3.28
CA PHE A 199 3.31 3.35 -3.03
C PHE A 199 3.10 4.60 -3.89
N TYR A 200 2.69 4.42 -5.14
CA TYR A 200 2.34 5.49 -6.09
C TYR A 200 0.97 5.27 -6.72
N SER A 201 0.52 4.02 -6.80
CA SER A 201 -0.75 3.63 -7.39
C SER A 201 -1.25 2.35 -6.74
N ASP A 202 -2.58 2.19 -6.65
CA ASP A 202 -3.17 1.00 -6.04
C ASP A 202 -3.37 -0.14 -7.05
N ILE A 203 -2.66 -0.08 -8.19
CA ILE A 203 -2.88 -0.98 -9.33
C ILE A 203 -2.61 -2.45 -8.99
N THR A 204 -1.76 -2.71 -7.99
CA THR A 204 -1.40 -4.06 -7.51
C THR A 204 -2.27 -4.54 -6.35
N LYS A 205 -3.21 -3.73 -5.89
CA LYS A 205 -3.88 -3.89 -4.60
C LYS A 205 -5.33 -4.31 -4.70
N SER A 206 -6.00 -3.99 -5.80
CA SER A 206 -7.34 -4.48 -6.10
C SER A 206 -7.51 -4.65 -7.60
N TYR A 207 -8.17 -5.74 -7.99
CA TYR A 207 -8.43 -6.07 -9.39
C TYR A 207 -9.93 -6.11 -9.65
N PRO A 208 -10.43 -5.43 -10.70
CA PRO A 208 -11.84 -5.50 -11.09
C PRO A 208 -12.31 -6.93 -11.43
N SER A 209 -11.39 -7.78 -11.88
CA SER A 209 -11.65 -9.19 -12.14
C SER A 209 -10.38 -10.01 -11.96
N LEU A 210 -10.54 -11.32 -11.74
CA LEU A 210 -9.43 -12.27 -11.62
C LEU A 210 -8.52 -12.25 -12.86
N PHE A 211 -9.08 -12.00 -14.04
CA PHE A 211 -8.34 -11.97 -15.31
C PHE A 211 -7.77 -10.60 -15.63
N PHE A 212 -8.10 -9.56 -14.87
CA PHE A 212 -7.69 -8.20 -15.18
C PHE A 212 -6.18 -8.13 -15.36
N PRO A 213 -5.32 -8.52 -14.39
CA PRO A 213 -3.87 -8.41 -14.58
C PRO A 213 -3.36 -9.18 -15.80
N LEU A 214 -3.87 -10.40 -16.03
CA LEU A 214 -3.42 -11.26 -17.13
C LEU A 214 -3.74 -10.64 -18.50
N ILE A 215 -4.97 -10.16 -18.68
CA ILE A 215 -5.44 -9.59 -19.96
C ILE A 215 -4.93 -8.16 -20.12
N TYR A 216 -4.95 -7.38 -19.04
CA TYR A 216 -4.55 -5.98 -19.02
C TYR A 216 -3.80 -5.61 -17.72
N PRO A 217 -2.57 -5.07 -17.83
CA PRO A 217 -1.98 -4.52 -19.04
C PRO A 217 -0.96 -5.44 -19.72
N PHE A 218 -0.77 -6.67 -19.22
CA PHE A 218 0.29 -7.56 -19.69
C PHE A 218 0.02 -8.13 -21.08
N LEU A 219 -1.10 -8.83 -21.31
CA LEU A 219 -1.39 -9.39 -22.63
C LEU A 219 -1.54 -8.31 -23.70
N THR A 220 -2.22 -7.20 -23.41
CA THR A 220 -2.32 -6.07 -24.34
C THR A 220 -0.95 -5.50 -24.71
N GLY A 221 -0.06 -5.32 -23.73
CA GLY A 221 1.31 -4.89 -23.96
C GLY A 221 2.10 -5.87 -24.81
N VAL A 222 2.06 -7.17 -24.47
CA VAL A 222 2.76 -8.23 -25.20
C VAL A 222 2.29 -8.33 -26.65
N VAL A 223 0.97 -8.33 -26.90
CA VAL A 223 0.41 -8.33 -28.26
C VAL A 223 0.84 -7.07 -29.02
N GLY A 224 0.82 -5.91 -28.37
CA GLY A 224 1.32 -4.66 -28.94
C GLY A 224 2.78 -4.75 -29.41
N ILE A 225 3.66 -5.32 -28.57
CA ILE A 225 5.09 -5.55 -28.87
C ILE A 225 5.24 -6.56 -30.02
N PHE A 226 4.52 -7.69 -29.98
CA PHE A 226 4.58 -8.70 -31.03
C PHE A 226 4.16 -8.14 -32.41
N LEU A 227 3.08 -7.36 -32.46
CA LEU A 227 2.65 -6.70 -33.69
C LEU A 227 3.71 -5.72 -34.20
N LEU A 228 4.35 -4.96 -33.30
CA LEU A 228 5.43 -4.04 -33.65
C LEU A 228 6.61 -4.78 -34.29
N ILE A 229 7.02 -5.91 -33.70
CA ILE A 229 8.10 -6.76 -34.24
C ILE A 229 7.74 -7.26 -35.65
N ILE A 230 6.52 -7.75 -35.86
CA ILE A 230 6.05 -8.21 -37.18
C ILE A 230 6.14 -7.08 -38.21
N ILE A 231 5.71 -5.87 -37.84
CA ILE A 231 5.76 -4.69 -38.72
C ILE A 231 7.21 -4.36 -39.09
N VAL A 232 8.12 -4.33 -38.11
CA VAL A 232 9.54 -4.04 -38.35
C VAL A 232 10.15 -5.07 -39.30
N VAL A 233 9.90 -6.37 -39.09
CA VAL A 233 10.38 -7.43 -39.97
C VAL A 233 9.84 -7.29 -41.39
N GLN A 234 8.55 -7.02 -41.55
CA GLN A 234 7.94 -6.80 -42.87
C GLN A 234 8.55 -5.60 -43.60
N LEU A 235 8.77 -4.49 -42.89
CA LEU A 235 9.42 -3.31 -43.46
C LEU A 235 10.87 -3.59 -43.87
N LEU A 236 11.62 -4.35 -43.06
CA LEU A 236 12.99 -4.77 -43.41
C LEU A 236 13.03 -5.65 -44.66
N ILE A 237 12.09 -6.60 -44.79
CA ILE A 237 11.97 -7.45 -46.00
C ILE A 237 11.63 -6.60 -47.22
N GLU A 238 10.67 -5.68 -47.12
CA GLU A 238 10.27 -4.81 -48.23
C GLU A 238 11.41 -3.88 -48.65
N LEU A 239 12.16 -3.33 -47.69
CA LEU A 239 13.35 -2.51 -47.94
C LEU A 239 14.46 -3.32 -48.63
N HIS A 240 14.69 -4.57 -48.20
CA HIS A 240 15.66 -5.45 -48.83
C HIS A 240 15.28 -5.76 -50.29
N HIS A 241 14.02 -6.13 -50.54
CA HIS A 241 13.54 -6.44 -51.89
C HIS A 241 13.65 -5.23 -52.84
N ARG A 242 13.31 -4.03 -52.37
CA ARG A 242 13.47 -2.79 -53.14
C ARG A 242 14.95 -2.52 -53.49
N ARG A 243 15.86 -2.75 -52.55
CA ARG A 243 17.31 -2.61 -52.78
C ARG A 243 17.83 -3.61 -53.82
N VAL A 244 17.39 -4.87 -53.77
CA VAL A 244 17.78 -5.92 -54.74
C VAL A 244 17.28 -5.57 -56.15
N ILE A 245 16.01 -5.19 -56.32
CA ILE A 245 15.49 -4.76 -57.62
C ILE A 245 16.28 -3.56 -58.16
N SER A 246 16.57 -2.57 -57.32
CA SER A 246 17.31 -1.38 -57.74
C SER A 246 18.75 -1.67 -58.21
N LYS A 247 19.35 -2.78 -57.76
CA LYS A 247 20.69 -3.22 -58.19
C LYS A 247 20.68 -4.02 -59.49
N ILE A 248 19.57 -4.70 -59.81
CA ILE A 248 19.44 -5.52 -61.04
C ILE A 248 19.03 -4.65 -62.24
N GLY A 249 18.39 -3.50 -62.01
CA GLY A 249 17.99 -2.54 -63.05
C GLY A 249 19.05 -1.50 -63.44
N ARG A 250 20.32 -1.68 -63.04
CA ARG A 250 21.49 -0.89 -63.45
C ARG A 250 22.52 -1.82 -64.06
#